data_AF-A0A496S7D1-F1
#
_entry.id   AF-A0A496S7D1-F1
#
_cell.length_a   1.000
_cell.length_b   1.000
_cell.length_c   1.000
_cell.angle_alpha   90.00
_cell.angle_beta   90.00
_cell.angle_gamma   90.00
#
_symmetry.space_group_name_H-M   'P 1'
#
loop_
_entity.id
_entity.type
_entity.pdbx_description
1 polymer ?
#
loop_
_entity_poly.entity_id
_entity_poly.type
_entity_poly.pdbx_seq_one_letter_code
_entity_poly.pdbx_strand_id
1 'polypeptide(L)'
;MRVGEGELTFNIASVNAGEIVGSYVSSKSIPEGVYTKDRVTVSRTISIKSTGTIGATTYYTTATTVSGPDGTQAVLASTNSSDYAEGALKSPETSQGEHYNVIGEYFTDTSTFSQPLVVKKGMTKKIRIKFDVTNAVTFDDTDGISGNGNDICYPNAPTVTVEVVD
;
A
#
# COMPACT_ATOMS: atom_id res chain seq x y z
N MET A 1 12.95 -9.33 -18.67
CA MET A 1 12.23 -8.59 -19.72
C MET A 1 11.09 -7.85 -19.05
N ARG A 2 11.07 -6.50 -19.11
CA ARG A 2 10.02 -5.66 -18.50
C ARG A 2 8.92 -5.46 -19.55
N VAL A 3 7.70 -5.84 -19.23
CA VAL A 3 6.59 -6.01 -20.18
C VAL A 3 5.51 -4.93 -20.11
N GLY A 4 5.75 -3.89 -19.29
CA GLY A 4 4.95 -2.68 -19.22
C GLY A 4 5.54 -1.69 -18.24
N GLU A 5 5.38 -0.41 -18.54
CA GLU A 5 5.62 0.71 -17.62
C GLU A 5 4.50 1.74 -17.87
N GLY A 6 3.98 2.33 -16.81
CA GLY A 6 2.93 3.35 -16.85
C GLY A 6 2.86 4.05 -15.50
N GLU A 7 2.23 5.22 -15.46
CA GLU A 7 1.87 5.87 -14.20
C GLU A 7 0.69 5.07 -13.59
N LEU A 8 1.00 4.24 -12.60
CA LEU A 8 0.08 3.29 -11.97
C LEU A 8 -0.36 3.81 -10.60
N THR A 9 -0.72 5.09 -10.53
CA THR A 9 -1.20 5.70 -9.28
C THR A 9 -2.67 5.34 -9.10
N PHE A 10 -2.94 4.34 -8.27
CA PHE A 10 -4.28 3.94 -7.87
C PHE A 10 -4.61 4.58 -6.52
N ASN A 11 -5.68 5.38 -6.46
CA ASN A 11 -6.21 5.83 -5.17
C ASN A 11 -7.01 4.68 -4.53
N ILE A 12 -6.31 3.81 -3.80
CA ILE A 12 -6.95 2.68 -3.09
C ILE A 12 -7.91 3.11 -1.99
N ALA A 13 -7.78 4.35 -1.48
CA ALA A 13 -8.67 4.89 -0.46
C ALA A 13 -9.99 5.42 -1.02
N SER A 14 -10.14 5.51 -2.36
CA SER A 14 -11.36 6.02 -2.99
C SER A 14 -12.41 4.96 -3.31
N VAL A 15 -12.15 3.69 -3.05
CA VAL A 15 -13.08 2.58 -3.34
C VAL A 15 -13.42 1.81 -2.07
N ASN A 16 -14.61 1.21 -2.04
CA ASN A 16 -15.00 0.39 -0.90
C ASN A 16 -14.18 -0.90 -0.84
N ALA A 17 -14.10 -1.52 0.34
CA ALA A 17 -13.48 -2.83 0.49
C ALA A 17 -14.09 -3.85 -0.49
N GLY A 18 -13.23 -4.52 -1.27
CA GLY A 18 -13.65 -5.47 -2.31
C GLY A 18 -13.99 -4.85 -3.67
N GLU A 19 -13.99 -3.53 -3.80
CA GLU A 19 -14.17 -2.85 -5.09
C GLU A 19 -12.86 -2.80 -5.89
N ILE A 20 -13.00 -2.75 -7.21
CA ILE A 20 -11.86 -2.65 -8.12
C ILE A 20 -11.33 -1.21 -8.03
N VAL A 21 -10.19 -1.03 -7.35
CA VAL A 21 -9.49 0.26 -7.27
C VAL A 21 -9.07 0.76 -8.66
N GLY A 22 -8.77 -0.18 -9.56
CA GLY A 22 -8.50 0.11 -10.95
C GLY A 22 -8.10 -1.14 -11.73
N SER A 23 -7.99 -1.00 -13.04
CA SER A 23 -7.46 -2.03 -13.92
C SER A 23 -6.38 -1.43 -14.80
N TYR A 24 -5.20 -2.02 -14.81
CA TYR A 24 -4.18 -1.70 -15.80
C TYR A 24 -4.31 -2.63 -16.99
N VAL A 25 -4.53 -2.06 -18.17
CA VAL A 25 -4.29 -2.74 -19.43
C VAL A 25 -3.01 -2.15 -20.00
N SER A 26 -1.94 -2.94 -19.97
CA SER A 26 -0.71 -2.58 -20.67
C SER A 26 -1.02 -2.22 -22.12
N SER A 27 -0.46 -1.11 -22.62
CA SER A 27 -0.53 -0.76 -24.04
C SER A 27 0.23 -1.76 -24.93
N LYS A 28 0.93 -2.73 -24.32
CA LYS A 28 1.62 -3.84 -24.96
C LYS A 28 1.02 -5.16 -24.51
N SER A 29 0.78 -6.05 -25.46
CA SER A 29 0.42 -7.44 -25.15
C SER A 29 1.47 -8.07 -24.25
N ILE A 30 1.01 -8.75 -23.18
CA ILE A 30 1.89 -9.58 -22.38
C ILE A 30 2.42 -10.69 -23.30
N PRO A 31 3.74 -10.87 -23.46
CA PRO A 31 4.31 -11.90 -24.31
C PRO A 31 3.88 -13.29 -23.88
N GLU A 32 3.86 -14.19 -24.85
CA GLU A 32 3.66 -15.60 -24.58
C GLU A 32 4.77 -16.13 -23.65
N GLY A 33 4.39 -16.93 -22.66
CA GLY A 33 5.34 -17.44 -21.70
C GLY A 33 4.70 -17.98 -20.43
N VAL A 34 5.56 -18.50 -19.55
CA VAL A 34 5.21 -18.95 -18.21
C VAL A 34 5.86 -17.99 -17.23
N TYR A 35 5.02 -17.29 -16.47
CA TYR A 35 5.42 -16.32 -15.47
C TYR A 35 5.23 -16.95 -14.09
N THR A 36 6.30 -17.00 -13.30
CA THR A 36 6.28 -17.60 -11.95
C THR A 36 6.34 -16.56 -10.84
N LYS A 37 6.59 -15.30 -11.18
CA LYS A 37 6.75 -14.21 -10.23
C LYS A 37 6.07 -12.95 -10.73
N ASP A 38 5.63 -12.14 -9.79
CA ASP A 38 5.24 -10.75 -9.98
C ASP A 38 6.17 -9.83 -9.20
N ARG A 39 6.27 -8.59 -9.67
CA ARG A 39 6.98 -7.52 -8.97
C ARG A 39 6.12 -6.27 -8.98
N VAL A 40 5.88 -5.73 -7.81
CA VAL A 40 5.17 -4.47 -7.59
C VAL A 40 6.18 -3.45 -7.10
N THR A 41 6.16 -2.26 -7.70
CA THR A 41 6.97 -1.12 -7.25
C THR A 41 6.03 0.05 -6.99
N VAL A 42 6.05 0.56 -5.76
CA VAL A 42 5.24 1.69 -5.32
C VAL A 42 6.12 2.72 -4.62
N SER A 43 5.61 3.94 -4.47
CA SER A 43 6.25 4.94 -3.61
C SER A 43 6.38 4.40 -2.18
N ARG A 44 7.52 4.66 -1.53
CA ARG A 44 7.67 4.41 -0.08
C ARG A 44 6.90 5.41 0.77
N THR A 45 6.36 6.47 0.15
CA THR A 45 5.46 7.45 0.75
C THR A 45 4.02 7.09 0.40
N ILE A 46 3.17 6.98 1.43
CA ILE A 46 1.74 6.66 1.30
C ILE A 46 0.94 7.73 2.01
N SER A 47 -0.10 8.25 1.36
CA SER A 47 -1.07 9.14 2.01
C SER A 47 -2.20 8.31 2.62
N ILE A 48 -2.59 8.65 3.86
CA ILE A 48 -3.73 8.05 4.53
C ILE A 48 -4.67 9.13 5.08
N LYS A 49 -5.97 8.88 4.96
CA LYS A 49 -7.02 9.63 5.65
C LYS A 49 -7.98 8.63 6.25
N SER A 50 -8.00 8.50 7.57
CA SER A 50 -8.78 7.47 8.25
C SER A 50 -9.25 7.90 9.63
N THR A 51 -10.20 7.13 10.16
CA THR A 51 -10.68 7.20 11.54
C THR A 51 -10.63 5.82 12.17
N GLY A 52 -10.35 5.75 13.46
CA GLY A 52 -10.35 4.50 14.21
C GLY A 52 -10.77 4.73 15.66
N THR A 53 -11.05 3.66 16.38
CA THR A 53 -11.46 3.73 17.79
C THR A 53 -10.57 2.83 18.63
N ILE A 54 -10.00 3.37 19.70
CA ILE A 54 -9.32 2.61 20.75
C ILE A 54 -10.15 2.79 22.02
N GLY A 55 -10.66 1.69 22.56
CA GLY A 55 -11.62 1.74 23.67
C GLY A 55 -12.90 2.50 23.28
N ALA A 56 -13.14 3.65 23.94
CA ALA A 56 -14.27 4.54 23.67
C ALA A 56 -13.86 5.84 22.94
N THR A 57 -12.58 6.00 22.62
CA THR A 57 -12.01 7.22 22.04
C THR A 57 -11.88 7.06 20.53
N THR A 58 -12.45 8.00 19.78
CA THR A 58 -12.29 8.06 18.32
C THR A 58 -11.09 8.93 17.97
N TYR A 59 -10.27 8.44 17.05
CA TYR A 59 -9.09 9.08 16.52
C TYR A 59 -9.26 9.37 15.04
N TYR A 60 -8.67 10.47 14.60
CA TYR A 60 -8.67 10.97 13.24
C TYR A 60 -7.23 11.16 12.79
N THR A 61 -6.89 10.76 11.57
CA THR A 61 -5.61 11.15 10.97
C THR A 61 -5.54 12.67 10.81
N THR A 62 -4.35 13.24 10.99
CA THR A 62 -4.09 14.67 10.76
C THR A 62 -3.17 14.89 9.56
N ALA A 63 -3.02 16.14 9.13
CA ALA A 63 -2.02 16.50 8.10
C ALA A 63 -0.58 16.56 8.67
N THR A 64 -0.43 16.44 9.99
CA THR A 64 0.86 16.56 10.67
C THR A 64 1.52 15.19 10.77
N THR A 65 2.84 15.18 10.61
CA THR A 65 3.65 13.97 10.69
C THR A 65 4.78 14.15 11.70
N VAL A 66 5.24 13.03 12.23
CA VAL A 66 6.45 12.96 13.04
C VAL A 66 7.50 12.13 12.31
N SER A 67 8.72 12.67 12.22
CA SER A 67 9.85 11.97 11.61
C SER A 67 10.54 11.06 12.61
N GLY A 68 10.84 9.84 12.20
CA GLY A 68 11.72 8.93 12.93
C GLY A 68 13.17 8.98 12.44
N PRO A 69 14.08 8.28 13.13
CA PRO A 69 15.52 8.35 12.87
C PRO A 69 15.97 7.79 11.52
N ASP A 70 15.19 6.88 10.91
CA ASP A 70 15.57 6.16 9.68
C ASP A 70 14.87 6.70 8.41
N GLY A 71 14.52 7.98 8.42
CA GLY A 71 13.75 8.62 7.36
C GLY A 71 12.29 8.14 7.30
N THR A 72 11.82 7.52 8.37
CA THR A 72 10.42 7.17 8.57
C THR A 72 9.59 8.41 8.86
N GLN A 73 8.33 8.38 8.43
CA GLN A 73 7.34 9.38 8.85
C GLN A 73 6.07 8.65 9.27
N ALA A 74 5.56 8.98 10.45
CA ALA A 74 4.26 8.53 10.93
C ALA A 74 3.28 9.71 10.92
N VAL A 75 2.01 9.42 10.63
CA VAL A 75 0.94 10.43 10.69
C VAL A 75 0.49 10.57 12.14
N LEU A 76 0.40 11.80 12.63
CA LEU A 76 -0.16 12.06 13.95
C LEU A 76 -1.68 11.84 13.93
N ALA A 77 -2.21 11.27 15.00
CA ALA A 77 -3.63 11.14 15.24
C ALA A 77 -4.12 12.24 16.21
N SER A 78 -5.39 12.61 16.10
CA SER A 78 -6.07 13.56 16.98
C SER A 78 -7.41 12.99 17.41
N THR A 79 -7.85 13.29 18.64
CA THR A 79 -9.21 12.99 19.10
C THR A 79 -10.22 14.06 18.69
N ASN A 80 -9.77 15.14 18.03
CA ASN A 80 -10.62 16.22 17.58
C ASN A 80 -10.96 16.06 16.09
N SER A 81 -12.24 15.92 15.77
CA SER A 81 -12.72 15.73 14.39
C SER A 81 -12.42 16.91 13.46
N SER A 82 -12.15 18.11 13.98
CA SER A 82 -11.76 19.26 13.13
C SER A 82 -10.39 19.08 12.48
N ASP A 83 -9.54 18.23 13.05
CA ASP A 83 -8.18 18.01 12.57
C ASP A 83 -8.13 16.92 11.49
N TYR A 84 -9.29 16.36 11.12
CA TYR A 84 -9.39 15.22 10.22
C TYR A 84 -8.93 15.55 8.80
N ALA A 85 -7.72 15.11 8.49
CA ALA A 85 -7.05 15.39 7.23
C ALA A 85 -6.26 14.18 6.73
N GLU A 86 -5.85 14.26 5.48
CA GLU A 86 -4.91 13.31 4.89
C GLU A 86 -3.49 13.63 5.38
N GLY A 87 -2.77 12.61 5.83
CA GLY A 87 -1.36 12.69 6.22
C GLY A 87 -0.51 11.73 5.41
N ALA A 88 0.73 12.10 5.13
CA ALA A 88 1.68 11.28 4.38
C ALA A 88 2.64 10.55 5.33
N LEU A 89 2.59 9.22 5.35
CA LEU A 89 3.57 8.39 6.04
C LEU A 89 4.66 7.94 5.08
N LYS A 90 5.82 7.57 5.65
CA LYS A 90 6.99 7.17 4.88
C LYS A 90 7.67 5.96 5.53
N SER A 91 7.86 4.90 4.74
CA SER A 91 8.64 3.72 5.15
C SER A 91 10.13 4.04 5.30
N PRO A 92 10.89 3.33 6.18
CA PRO A 92 12.32 3.56 6.33
C PRO A 92 13.08 3.37 5.02
N GLU A 93 14.16 4.12 4.83
CA GLU A 93 14.99 4.10 3.61
C GLU A 93 15.72 2.77 3.39
N THR A 94 15.97 2.05 4.48
CA THR A 94 16.78 0.83 4.51
C THR A 94 15.95 -0.42 4.77
N SER A 95 14.61 -0.30 4.76
CA SER A 95 13.72 -1.42 5.05
C SER A 95 13.86 -2.52 4.00
N GLN A 96 14.08 -3.75 4.46
CA GLN A 96 14.24 -4.94 3.62
C GLN A 96 13.65 -6.17 4.31
N GLY A 97 13.10 -7.07 3.52
CA GLY A 97 12.61 -8.38 3.94
C GLY A 97 12.92 -9.44 2.89
N GLU A 98 12.41 -10.66 3.09
CA GLU A 98 12.65 -11.78 2.18
C GLU A 98 12.16 -11.51 0.75
N HIS A 99 11.01 -10.82 0.63
CA HIS A 99 10.34 -10.56 -0.64
C HIS A 99 10.37 -9.09 -1.06
N TYR A 100 10.70 -8.17 -0.15
CA TYR A 100 10.63 -6.74 -0.41
C TYR A 100 11.92 -6.00 -0.09
N ASN A 101 12.12 -4.86 -0.77
CA ASN A 101 13.18 -3.91 -0.46
C ASN A 101 12.78 -2.46 -0.77
N VAL A 102 13.31 -1.53 -0.01
CA VAL A 102 13.24 -0.10 -0.31
C VAL A 102 14.52 0.32 -1.03
N ILE A 103 14.39 0.93 -2.20
CA ILE A 103 15.50 1.50 -2.97
C ILE A 103 15.13 2.94 -3.35
N GLY A 104 15.81 3.91 -2.74
CA GLY A 104 15.48 5.33 -2.92
C GLY A 104 14.06 5.63 -2.43
N GLU A 105 13.24 6.19 -3.32
CA GLU A 105 11.85 6.55 -3.00
C GLU A 105 10.83 5.42 -3.26
N TYR A 106 11.29 4.21 -3.57
CA TYR A 106 10.42 3.12 -3.98
C TYR A 106 10.50 1.92 -3.03
N PHE A 107 9.34 1.41 -2.66
CA PHE A 107 9.16 0.09 -2.09
C PHE A 107 8.90 -0.90 -3.22
N THR A 108 9.68 -1.96 -3.29
CA THR A 108 9.50 -3.04 -4.27
C THR A 108 9.23 -4.34 -3.54
N ASP A 109 8.16 -5.03 -3.93
CA ASP A 109 7.84 -6.39 -3.47
C ASP A 109 7.89 -7.37 -4.65
N THR A 110 8.43 -8.57 -4.41
CA THR A 110 8.52 -9.63 -5.40
C THR A 110 7.93 -10.92 -4.83
N SER A 111 6.76 -11.27 -5.34
CA SER A 111 6.01 -12.45 -4.93
C SER A 111 6.16 -13.58 -5.97
N THR A 112 5.96 -14.81 -5.50
CA THR A 112 5.90 -15.99 -6.35
C THR A 112 4.45 -16.40 -6.48
N PHE A 113 3.98 -16.60 -7.71
CA PHE A 113 2.61 -17.06 -7.90
C PHE A 113 2.43 -18.47 -7.32
N SER A 114 1.30 -18.71 -6.65
CA SER A 114 0.92 -20.04 -6.18
C SER A 114 0.73 -21.03 -7.35
N GLN A 115 0.37 -20.52 -8.53
CA GLN A 115 0.39 -21.25 -9.79
C GLN A 115 0.99 -20.37 -10.90
N PRO A 116 1.86 -20.91 -11.77
CA PRO A 116 2.43 -20.12 -12.86
C PRO A 116 1.35 -19.53 -13.77
N LEU A 117 1.47 -18.23 -14.05
CA LEU A 117 0.64 -17.57 -15.05
C LEU A 117 1.14 -17.96 -16.45
N VAL A 118 0.31 -18.69 -17.20
CA VAL A 118 0.62 -19.08 -18.58
C VAL A 118 -0.10 -18.14 -19.54
N VAL A 119 0.67 -17.38 -20.31
CA VAL A 119 0.17 -16.52 -21.40
C VAL A 119 0.46 -17.24 -22.72
N LYS A 120 -0.59 -17.58 -23.46
CA LYS A 120 -0.51 -18.20 -24.79
C LYS A 120 -0.93 -17.19 -25.86
N LYS A 121 -0.54 -17.46 -27.10
CA LYS A 121 -0.94 -16.67 -28.28
C LYS A 121 -2.45 -16.42 -28.30
N GLY A 122 -2.85 -15.16 -28.47
CA GLY A 122 -4.25 -14.77 -28.64
C GLY A 122 -5.09 -14.78 -27.37
N MET A 123 -4.50 -15.00 -26.18
CA MET A 123 -5.24 -14.88 -24.92
C MET A 123 -5.52 -13.40 -24.60
N THR A 124 -6.80 -13.08 -24.36
CA THR A 124 -7.27 -11.78 -23.84
C THR A 124 -7.25 -11.73 -22.30
N LYS A 125 -6.37 -12.50 -21.66
CA LYS A 125 -6.31 -12.59 -20.20
C LYS A 125 -5.92 -11.22 -19.62
N LYS A 126 -6.66 -10.78 -18.62
CA LYS A 126 -6.36 -9.57 -17.84
C LYS A 126 -5.77 -9.96 -16.50
N ILE A 127 -4.84 -9.16 -16.00
CA ILE A 127 -4.39 -9.24 -14.62
C ILE A 127 -5.34 -8.40 -13.79
N ARG A 128 -5.97 -9.02 -12.79
CA ARG A 128 -6.77 -8.33 -11.77
C ARG A 128 -5.94 -8.28 -10.49
N ILE A 129 -5.68 -7.08 -10.00
CA ILE A 129 -5.07 -6.88 -8.68
C ILE A 129 -6.19 -6.40 -7.75
N LYS A 130 -6.42 -7.14 -6.67
CA LYS A 130 -7.34 -6.77 -5.59
C LYS A 130 -6.51 -6.30 -4.40
N PHE A 131 -6.87 -5.14 -3.86
CA PHE A 131 -6.36 -4.66 -2.59
C PHE A 131 -7.51 -4.74 -1.59
N ASP A 132 -7.32 -5.52 -0.53
CA ASP A 132 -8.18 -5.48 0.64
C ASP A 132 -7.49 -4.65 1.71
N VAL A 133 -8.11 -3.50 2.01
CA VAL A 133 -7.67 -2.54 3.00
C VAL A 133 -8.57 -2.54 4.24
N THR A 134 -9.34 -3.61 4.44
CA THR A 134 -10.11 -3.80 5.67
C THR A 134 -9.15 -3.83 6.86
N ASN A 135 -9.37 -2.97 7.85
CA ASN A 135 -8.46 -2.74 8.98
C ASN A 135 -7.03 -2.34 8.53
N ALA A 136 -6.88 -1.64 7.40
CA ALA A 136 -5.57 -1.25 6.87
C ALA A 136 -4.84 -0.16 7.68
N VAL A 137 -5.43 0.35 8.76
CA VAL A 137 -4.72 1.26 9.66
C VAL A 137 -4.90 0.81 11.09
N THR A 138 -3.85 1.01 11.86
CA THR A 138 -3.87 0.91 13.31
C THR A 138 -3.64 2.31 13.87
N PHE A 139 -4.41 2.65 14.89
CA PHE A 139 -4.14 3.78 15.75
C PHE A 139 -3.45 3.24 16.99
N ASP A 140 -2.47 3.97 17.47
CA ASP A 140 -1.71 3.64 18.67
C ASP A 140 -1.77 4.85 19.59
N ASP A 141 -2.36 4.64 20.76
CA ASP A 141 -2.50 5.59 21.85
C ASP A 141 -1.40 5.42 22.91
N THR A 142 -0.34 4.66 22.62
CA THR A 142 0.79 4.61 23.52
C THR A 142 1.35 6.01 23.69
N ASP A 143 1.61 6.37 24.95
CA ASP A 143 2.34 7.55 25.38
C ASP A 143 3.75 7.61 24.72
N GLY A 144 3.81 7.87 23.42
CA GLY A 144 4.98 8.05 22.59
C GLY A 144 5.72 6.76 22.17
N ILE A 145 5.51 6.36 20.91
CA ILE A 145 6.56 5.69 20.09
C ILE A 145 7.83 6.58 19.96
N SER A 146 7.79 7.84 20.42
CA SER A 146 8.92 8.78 20.49
C SER A 146 9.26 9.30 21.89
N GLY A 147 8.67 8.75 22.96
CA GLY A 147 8.90 9.25 24.33
C GLY A 147 8.29 10.63 24.64
N ASN A 148 7.33 11.09 23.82
CA ASN A 148 6.66 12.39 23.95
C ASN A 148 5.12 12.34 23.96
N GLY A 149 4.47 11.18 24.12
CA GLY A 149 3.01 11.14 24.33
C GLY A 149 2.14 11.44 23.11
N ASN A 150 2.59 11.15 21.89
CA ASN A 150 1.83 11.43 20.67
C ASN A 150 1.08 10.20 20.16
N ASP A 151 -0.23 10.34 19.97
CA ASP A 151 -1.06 9.36 19.25
C ASP A 151 -0.66 9.32 17.77
N ILE A 152 -0.52 8.13 17.21
CA ILE A 152 -0.14 7.97 15.80
C ILE A 152 -1.06 7.02 15.04
N CYS A 153 -1.08 7.19 13.72
CA CYS A 153 -1.71 6.28 12.78
C CYS A 153 -0.64 5.68 11.86
N TYR A 154 -0.63 4.35 11.73
CA TYR A 154 0.21 3.64 10.77
C TYR A 154 -0.60 2.60 10.00
N PRO A 155 -0.21 2.32 8.74
CA PRO A 155 -0.90 1.33 7.95
C PRO A 155 -0.54 -0.08 8.41
N ASN A 156 -1.51 -0.98 8.38
CA ASN A 156 -1.29 -2.41 8.40
C ASN A 156 -0.99 -2.91 6.99
N ALA A 157 -0.32 -4.07 6.90
CA ALA A 157 -0.10 -4.72 5.61
C ALA A 157 -1.46 -4.96 4.92
N PRO A 158 -1.69 -4.39 3.72
CA PRO A 158 -2.90 -4.69 2.96
C PRO A 158 -2.81 -6.13 2.45
N THR A 159 -3.96 -6.78 2.26
CA THR A 159 -3.98 -8.05 1.53
C THR A 159 -4.02 -7.75 0.04
N VAL A 160 -2.98 -8.16 -0.69
CA VAL A 160 -2.92 -8.02 -2.15
C VAL A 160 -3.17 -9.38 -2.78
N THR A 161 -4.17 -9.48 -3.64
CA THR A 161 -4.44 -10.69 -4.43
C THR A 161 -4.26 -10.38 -5.90
N VAL A 162 -3.40 -11.14 -6.57
CA VAL A 162 -3.24 -11.08 -8.03
C VAL A 162 -3.93 -12.27 -8.66
N GLU A 163 -4.95 -12.01 -9.47
CA GLU A 163 -5.71 -13.01 -10.21
C GLU A 163 -5.55 -12.79 -11.71
N VAL A 164 -5.69 -13.87 -12.46
CA VAL A 164 -5.72 -13.84 -13.92
C VAL A 164 -7.13 -14.15 -14.35
N VAL A 165 -7.75 -13.20 -15.05
CA VAL A 165 -9.16 -13.26 -15.43
C VAL A 165 -9.31 -13.25 -16.95
N ASP A 166 -10.42 -13.82 -17.43
CA ASP A 166 -10.79 -13.80 -18.85
C ASP A 166 -11.42 -12.46 -19.25
#